data_AF-T1FDM2-F1
#
_entry.id   AF-T1FDM2-F1
#
_cell.length_a   1.000
_cell.length_b   1.000
_cell.length_c   1.000
_cell.angle_alpha   90.00
_cell.angle_beta   90.00
_cell.angle_gamma   90.00
#
_symmetry.space_group_name_H-M   'P 1'
#
loop_
_entity.id
_entity.type
_entity.pdbx_description
1 polymer ?
#
loop_
_entity_poly.entity_id
_entity_poly.type
_entity_poly.pdbx_seq_one_letter_code
_entity_poly.pdbx_strand_id
1 'polypeptide(L)'
;MAAYPSVEEKKFLELIDYFLKFAESALTADGYLWRFRNSRCRATKTIRHGSFYSHSQLSLTNCILMTYFWSMYDVSQAMVASILDLDVGHTLSDWFNLHRDLCIDWARDNPARVGGPGHIVQIDESCISSAKRSRNRNARPVRTRRVLGGIDTQTKDAFLVEVNKRDAATLLPLIQRHVLPGWFHKVQVWTDQWATYNSITAVTGLAHQTVNHSITFRAVNVVHTNGVENLCNQLP
;
A
#
# COMPACT_ATOMS: atom_id res chain seq x y z
N MET A 1 -6.64 -8.26 -13.60
CA MET A 1 -7.58 -9.33 -13.21
C MET A 1 -8.83 -8.65 -12.66
N ALA A 2 -9.98 -8.73 -13.33
CA ALA A 2 -11.21 -8.18 -12.77
C ALA A 2 -11.63 -9.07 -11.59
N ALA A 3 -11.63 -8.53 -10.38
CA ALA A 3 -12.15 -9.24 -9.22
C ALA A 3 -13.65 -9.46 -9.44
N TYR A 4 -14.09 -10.73 -9.39
CA TYR A 4 -15.52 -11.02 -9.39
C TYR A 4 -16.11 -10.48 -8.08
N PRO A 5 -17.22 -9.73 -8.14
CA PRO A 5 -17.82 -9.19 -6.94
C PRO A 5 -18.21 -10.32 -6.00
N SER A 6 -17.91 -10.13 -4.72
CA SER A 6 -18.25 -11.04 -3.64
C SER A 6 -19.77 -11.30 -3.59
N VAL A 7 -20.17 -12.36 -2.90
CA VAL A 7 -21.60 -12.71 -2.74
C VAL A 7 -22.38 -11.57 -2.06
N GLU A 8 -21.74 -10.85 -1.15
CA GLU A 8 -22.33 -9.69 -0.47
C GLU A 8 -22.45 -8.48 -1.38
N GLU A 9 -21.43 -8.21 -2.22
CA GLU A 9 -21.49 -7.14 -3.23
C GLU A 9 -22.58 -7.42 -4.28
N LYS A 10 -22.75 -8.68 -4.71
CA LYS A 10 -23.84 -9.04 -5.63
C LYS A 10 -25.22 -8.81 -5.00
N LYS A 11 -25.42 -9.22 -3.74
CA LYS A 11 -26.67 -8.97 -3.01
C LYS A 11 -26.93 -7.48 -2.80
N PHE A 12 -25.88 -6.69 -2.56
CA PHE A 12 -25.97 -5.25 -2.43
C PHE A 12 -26.36 -4.58 -3.76
N LEU A 13 -25.77 -5.00 -4.88
CA LEU A 13 -26.12 -4.53 -6.22
C LEU A 13 -27.56 -4.91 -6.60
N GLU A 14 -28.00 -6.13 -6.29
CA GLU A 14 -29.39 -6.56 -6.50
C GLU A 14 -30.38 -5.74 -5.66
N LEU A 15 -30.03 -5.42 -4.41
CA LEU A 15 -30.82 -4.54 -3.54
C LEU A 15 -30.87 -3.10 -4.08
N ILE A 16 -29.75 -2.57 -4.57
CA ILE A 16 -29.71 -1.26 -5.22
C ILE A 16 -30.64 -1.24 -6.43
N ASP A 17 -30.56 -2.22 -7.32
CA ASP A 17 -31.38 -2.26 -8.54
C ASP A 17 -32.87 -2.47 -8.24
N TYR A 18 -33.19 -3.14 -7.12
CA TYR A 18 -34.55 -3.30 -6.64
C TYR A 18 -35.17 -1.99 -6.13
N PHE A 19 -34.40 -1.13 -5.44
CA PHE A 19 -34.92 0.10 -4.84
C PHE A 19 -34.68 1.36 -5.67
N LEU A 20 -33.59 1.38 -6.43
CA LEU A 20 -33.11 2.53 -7.18
C LEU A 20 -33.22 2.27 -8.68
N LYS A 21 -33.29 3.37 -9.43
CA LYS A 21 -33.24 3.40 -10.88
C LYS A 21 -32.27 4.50 -11.30
N PHE A 22 -31.38 4.17 -12.22
CA PHE A 22 -30.50 5.14 -12.87
C PHE A 22 -31.30 6.05 -13.82
N ALA A 23 -31.00 7.35 -13.82
CA ALA A 23 -31.66 8.31 -14.68
C ALA A 23 -30.74 9.48 -15.04
N GLU A 24 -30.95 10.05 -16.22
CA GLU A 24 -30.37 11.33 -16.63
C GLU A 24 -30.97 12.48 -15.80
N SER A 25 -30.15 13.50 -15.54
CA SER A 25 -30.51 14.67 -14.77
C SER A 25 -29.57 15.83 -15.06
N ALA A 26 -30.12 16.94 -15.57
CA ALA A 26 -29.38 18.20 -15.72
C ALA A 26 -29.05 18.88 -14.38
N LEU A 27 -29.61 18.41 -13.26
CA LEU A 27 -29.39 18.97 -11.92
C LEU A 27 -28.11 18.47 -11.24
N THR A 28 -27.41 17.50 -11.82
CA THR A 28 -26.18 16.93 -11.27
C THR A 28 -25.00 17.24 -12.18
N ALA A 29 -23.81 17.45 -11.59
CA ALA A 29 -22.59 17.75 -12.34
C ALA A 29 -22.22 16.63 -13.36
N ASP A 30 -22.62 15.39 -13.06
CA ASP A 30 -22.34 14.22 -13.91
C ASP A 30 -23.41 13.96 -14.98
N GLY A 31 -24.53 14.69 -14.96
CA GLY A 31 -25.65 14.44 -15.87
C GLY A 31 -26.52 13.23 -15.48
N TYR A 32 -26.21 12.53 -14.38
CA TYR A 32 -26.92 11.33 -13.95
C TYR A 32 -27.19 11.30 -12.44
N LEU A 33 -28.21 10.54 -12.03
CA LEU A 33 -28.55 10.27 -10.62
C LEU A 33 -29.23 8.90 -10.41
N TRP A 34 -29.27 8.47 -9.15
CA TRP A 34 -30.11 7.38 -8.66
C TRP A 34 -31.40 7.95 -8.09
N ARG A 35 -32.55 7.48 -8.59
CA ARG A 35 -33.89 7.79 -8.07
C ARG A 35 -34.52 6.56 -7.45
N PHE A 36 -35.28 6.73 -6.37
CA PHE A 36 -36.08 5.63 -5.84
C PHE A 36 -37.17 5.23 -6.84
N ARG A 37 -37.42 3.93 -6.95
CA ARG A 37 -38.49 3.38 -7.81
C ARG A 37 -39.88 3.66 -7.25
N ASN A 38 -40.00 3.76 -5.93
CA ASN A 38 -41.26 4.09 -5.27
C ASN A 38 -41.72 5.50 -5.67
N SER A 39 -42.84 5.60 -6.38
CA SER A 39 -43.42 6.86 -6.85
C SER A 39 -43.79 7.85 -5.73
N ARG A 40 -43.97 7.36 -4.50
CA ARG A 40 -44.22 8.19 -3.30
C ARG A 40 -42.93 8.77 -2.71
N CYS A 41 -41.77 8.22 -3.04
CA CYS A 41 -40.46 8.71 -2.60
C CYS A 41 -39.77 9.46 -3.74
N ARG A 42 -39.60 10.78 -3.58
CA ARG A 42 -38.92 11.64 -4.56
C ARG A 42 -37.44 11.87 -4.25
N ALA A 43 -36.90 11.16 -3.26
CA ALA A 43 -35.49 11.29 -2.93
C ALA A 43 -34.61 10.87 -4.11
N THR A 44 -33.47 11.54 -4.24
CA THR A 44 -32.45 11.22 -5.24
C THR A 44 -31.09 11.17 -4.57
N LYS A 45 -30.17 10.45 -5.20
CA LYS A 45 -28.76 10.37 -4.80
C LYS A 45 -27.91 10.59 -6.05
N THR A 46 -26.80 11.30 -5.92
CA THR A 46 -25.84 11.41 -7.03
C THR A 46 -25.25 10.03 -7.34
N ILE A 47 -24.73 9.84 -8.54
CA ILE A 47 -24.06 8.57 -8.91
C ILE A 47 -22.79 8.33 -8.08
N ARG A 48 -22.26 9.39 -7.45
CA ARG A 48 -21.09 9.35 -6.57
C ARG A 48 -21.45 9.03 -5.12
N HIS A 49 -22.73 9.00 -4.76
CA HIS A 49 -23.15 8.89 -3.36
C HIS A 49 -22.62 7.62 -2.68
N GLY A 50 -21.94 7.79 -1.54
CA GLY A 50 -21.39 6.68 -0.77
C GLY A 50 -20.14 6.05 -1.38
N SER A 51 -19.64 6.60 -2.49
CA SER A 51 -18.37 6.18 -3.08
C SER A 51 -17.24 7.11 -2.65
N PHE A 52 -16.02 6.70 -2.99
CA PHE A 52 -14.81 7.51 -2.85
C PHE A 52 -14.90 8.90 -3.52
N TYR A 53 -15.72 9.04 -4.57
CA TYR A 53 -15.90 10.31 -5.29
C TYR A 53 -17.00 11.19 -4.70
N SER A 54 -17.60 10.80 -3.57
CA SER A 54 -18.62 11.59 -2.87
C SER A 54 -18.08 13.00 -2.57
N HIS A 55 -18.93 14.02 -2.75
CA HIS A 55 -18.61 15.43 -2.45
C HIS A 55 -17.51 16.10 -3.29
N SER A 56 -16.81 15.35 -4.15
CA SER A 56 -15.83 15.94 -5.08
C SER A 56 -16.50 16.93 -6.03
N GLN A 57 -15.90 18.12 -6.16
CA GLN A 57 -16.31 19.14 -7.12
C GLN A 57 -15.64 18.96 -8.49
N LEU A 58 -14.71 18.01 -8.61
CA LEU A 58 -14.05 17.70 -9.88
C LEU A 58 -15.02 16.97 -10.80
N SER A 59 -14.80 17.10 -12.11
CA SER A 59 -15.50 16.25 -13.09
C SER A 59 -15.20 14.78 -12.81
N LEU A 60 -16.17 13.90 -13.08
CA LEU A 60 -15.97 12.46 -12.87
C LEU A 60 -14.83 11.93 -13.75
N THR A 61 -14.70 12.48 -14.97
CA THR A 61 -13.57 12.21 -15.86
C THR A 61 -12.24 12.53 -15.21
N ASN A 62 -12.09 13.72 -14.59
CA ASN A 62 -10.85 14.08 -13.90
C ASN A 62 -10.61 13.15 -12.71
N CYS A 63 -11.64 12.83 -11.92
CA CYS A 63 -11.51 11.88 -10.81
C CYS A 63 -10.94 10.54 -11.29
N ILE A 64 -11.52 9.96 -12.34
CA ILE A 64 -11.11 8.67 -12.91
C ILE A 64 -9.69 8.75 -13.49
N LEU A 65 -9.37 9.79 -14.26
CA LEU A 65 -8.05 9.96 -14.87
C LEU A 65 -6.96 10.17 -13.81
N MET A 66 -7.25 10.94 -12.77
CA MET A 66 -6.31 11.13 -11.66
C MET A 66 -6.05 9.80 -10.93
N THR A 67 -7.09 8.98 -10.69
CA THR A 67 -6.92 7.63 -10.13
C THR A 67 -6.09 6.73 -11.05
N TYR A 68 -6.35 6.77 -12.36
CA TYR A 68 -5.59 6.04 -13.36
C TYR A 68 -4.10 6.45 -13.35
N PHE A 69 -3.80 7.75 -13.43
CA PHE A 69 -2.42 8.23 -13.43
C PHE A 69 -1.73 8.00 -12.08
N TRP A 70 -2.43 8.06 -10.97
CA TRP A 70 -1.88 7.70 -9.65
C TRP A 70 -1.45 6.23 -9.61
N SER A 71 -2.18 5.35 -10.27
CA SER A 71 -1.84 3.92 -10.35
C SER A 71 -0.69 3.61 -11.31
N MET A 72 -0.27 4.57 -12.14
CA MET A 72 0.87 4.43 -13.04
C MET A 72 2.17 4.76 -12.30
N TYR A 73 3.15 3.87 -12.42
CA TYR A 73 4.42 4.00 -11.70
C TYR A 73 5.36 5.08 -12.27
N ASP A 74 5.14 5.52 -13.50
CA ASP A 74 6.09 6.33 -14.28
C ASP A 74 5.58 7.73 -14.65
N VAL A 75 4.54 8.23 -13.99
CA VAL A 75 3.96 9.55 -14.28
C VAL A 75 4.15 10.53 -13.12
N SER A 76 4.78 11.68 -13.41
CA SER A 76 4.96 12.74 -12.40
C SER A 76 3.67 13.54 -12.20
N GLN A 77 3.44 14.05 -10.99
CA GLN A 77 2.30 14.94 -10.71
C GLN A 77 2.27 16.18 -11.62
N ALA A 78 3.44 16.74 -11.96
CA ALA A 78 3.53 17.87 -12.89
C ALA A 78 3.00 17.51 -14.29
N MET A 79 3.31 16.31 -14.78
CA MET A 79 2.79 15.83 -16.06
C MET A 79 1.28 15.61 -16.01
N VAL A 80 0.76 14.98 -14.95
CA VAL A 80 -0.69 14.76 -14.78
C VAL A 80 -1.45 16.08 -14.74
N ALA A 81 -0.95 17.05 -13.98
CA ALA A 81 -1.55 18.38 -13.91
C ALA A 81 -1.59 19.08 -15.27
N SER A 82 -0.51 18.96 -16.06
CA SER A 82 -0.47 19.52 -17.42
C SER A 82 -1.45 18.83 -18.36
N ILE A 83 -1.65 17.51 -18.24
CA ILE A 83 -2.58 16.74 -19.08
C ILE A 83 -4.03 17.07 -18.73
N LEU A 84 -4.33 17.25 -17.45
CA LEU A 84 -5.69 17.44 -16.94
C LEU A 84 -6.07 18.91 -16.71
N ASP A 85 -5.16 19.84 -17.00
CA ASP A 85 -5.30 21.28 -16.70
C ASP A 85 -5.73 21.54 -15.25
N LEU A 86 -5.00 20.90 -14.31
CA LEU A 86 -5.26 20.97 -12.87
C LEU A 86 -4.14 21.69 -12.13
N ASP A 87 -4.47 22.31 -11.02
CA ASP A 87 -3.46 22.82 -10.09
C ASP A 87 -2.71 21.66 -9.42
N VAL A 88 -1.38 21.64 -9.60
CA VAL A 88 -0.47 20.65 -8.99
C VAL A 88 -0.43 20.81 -7.46
N GLY A 89 -0.47 22.07 -6.99
CA GLY A 89 -0.10 22.45 -5.63
C GLY A 89 -1.10 22.02 -4.57
N HIS A 90 -2.39 22.00 -4.92
CA HIS A 90 -3.48 21.70 -4.01
C HIS A 90 -4.29 20.50 -4.51
N THR A 91 -5.07 20.67 -5.58
CA THR A 91 -6.05 19.67 -6.04
C THR A 91 -5.43 18.31 -6.33
N LEU A 92 -4.36 18.27 -7.13
CA LEU A 92 -3.74 17.00 -7.49
C LEU A 92 -2.99 16.36 -6.31
N SER A 93 -2.29 17.17 -5.52
CA SER A 93 -1.59 16.71 -4.32
C SER A 93 -2.55 16.11 -3.29
N ASP A 94 -3.66 16.79 -3.00
CA ASP A 94 -4.69 16.33 -2.07
C ASP A 94 -5.34 15.03 -2.54
N TRP A 95 -5.63 14.93 -3.84
CA TRP A 95 -6.18 13.71 -4.43
C TRP A 95 -5.21 12.51 -4.35
N PHE A 96 -3.93 12.75 -4.62
CA PHE A 96 -2.88 11.72 -4.53
C PHE A 96 -2.66 11.28 -3.08
N ASN A 97 -2.79 12.20 -2.12
CA ASN A 97 -2.75 11.88 -0.70
C ASN A 97 -3.98 11.06 -0.28
N LEU A 98 -5.17 11.42 -0.77
CA LEU A 98 -6.40 10.68 -0.49
C LEU A 98 -6.33 9.21 -0.99
N HIS A 99 -5.75 8.96 -2.16
CA HIS A 99 -5.48 7.59 -2.64
C HIS A 99 -4.48 6.85 -1.75
N ARG A 100 -3.41 7.55 -1.32
CA ARG A 100 -2.44 6.98 -0.41
C ARG A 100 -3.08 6.59 0.92
N ASP A 101 -3.94 7.44 1.47
CA ASP A 101 -4.63 7.20 2.73
C ASP A 101 -5.56 5.98 2.63
N LEU A 102 -6.30 5.83 1.52
CA LEU A 102 -7.07 4.60 1.26
C LEU A 102 -6.20 3.35 1.25
N CYS A 103 -5.05 3.39 0.56
CA CYS A 103 -4.14 2.26 0.53
C CYS A 103 -3.53 1.96 1.91
N ILE A 104 -3.26 2.99 2.71
CA ILE A 104 -2.78 2.84 4.10
C ILE A 104 -3.85 2.18 4.96
N ASP A 105 -5.11 2.64 4.88
CA ASP A 105 -6.21 2.06 5.66
C ASP A 105 -6.47 0.61 5.24
N TRP A 106 -6.50 0.32 3.94
CA TRP A 106 -6.61 -1.06 3.46
C TRP A 106 -5.45 -1.93 3.95
N ALA A 107 -4.21 -1.46 3.86
CA ALA A 107 -3.04 -2.22 4.31
C ALA A 107 -3.02 -2.43 5.84
N ARG A 108 -3.58 -1.49 6.61
CA ARG A 108 -3.74 -1.62 8.06
C ARG A 108 -4.73 -2.74 8.40
N ASP A 109 -5.84 -2.81 7.68
CA ASP A 109 -6.90 -3.78 7.92
C ASP A 109 -6.61 -5.15 7.28
N ASN A 110 -5.71 -5.19 6.30
CA ASN A 110 -5.30 -6.40 5.58
C ASN A 110 -3.79 -6.62 5.76
N PRO A 111 -3.33 -6.96 6.98
CA PRO A 111 -1.90 -7.16 7.23
C PRO A 111 -1.37 -8.30 6.35
N ALA A 112 -0.50 -7.95 5.42
CA ALA A 112 0.11 -8.91 4.51
C ALA A 112 0.89 -9.98 5.30
N ARG A 113 0.73 -11.23 4.88
CA ARG A 113 1.56 -12.36 5.28
C ARG A 113 2.33 -12.86 4.08
N VAL A 114 3.64 -12.79 4.15
CA VAL A 114 4.56 -13.14 3.06
C VAL A 114 5.19 -14.51 3.30
N GLY A 115 5.75 -15.08 2.23
CA GLY A 115 6.27 -16.44 2.22
C GLY A 115 5.27 -17.43 1.62
N GLY A 116 5.69 -18.69 1.59
CA GLY A 116 4.97 -19.80 1.00
C GLY A 116 5.83 -21.07 1.01
N PRO A 117 5.28 -22.23 0.66
CA PRO A 117 6.00 -23.49 0.52
C PRO A 117 7.35 -23.37 -0.19
N GLY A 118 8.46 -23.36 0.56
CA GLY A 118 9.83 -23.26 0.03
C GLY A 118 10.26 -21.87 -0.44
N HIS A 119 9.51 -20.82 -0.08
CA HIS A 119 9.84 -19.44 -0.42
C HIS A 119 10.94 -18.86 0.48
N ILE A 120 11.59 -17.81 -0.03
CA ILE A 120 12.59 -17.03 0.70
C ILE A 120 12.02 -15.64 0.94
N VAL A 121 12.01 -15.23 2.20
CA VAL A 121 11.61 -13.89 2.63
C VAL A 121 12.85 -13.13 3.09
N GLN A 122 13.18 -12.03 2.42
CA GLN A 122 14.24 -11.12 2.83
C GLN A 122 13.66 -10.09 3.80
N ILE A 123 14.34 -9.84 4.92
CA ILE A 123 13.91 -8.91 5.96
C ILE A 123 15.07 -7.97 6.29
N ASP A 124 14.76 -6.69 6.39
CA ASP A 124 15.72 -5.63 6.70
C ASP A 124 15.03 -4.43 7.37
N GLU A 125 15.79 -3.61 8.07
CA GLU A 125 15.33 -2.35 8.63
C GLU A 125 15.87 -1.16 7.86
N SER A 126 14.99 -0.19 7.60
CA SER A 126 15.40 1.06 6.99
C SER A 126 14.98 2.28 7.80
N CYS A 127 15.86 3.28 7.78
CA CYS A 127 15.60 4.57 8.41
C CYS A 127 15.01 5.51 7.37
N ILE A 128 13.75 5.88 7.55
CA ILE A 128 13.13 6.95 6.79
C ILE A 128 13.41 8.25 7.51
N SER A 129 14.21 9.12 6.91
CA SER A 129 14.38 10.49 7.40
C SER A 129 13.79 11.47 6.40
N SER A 130 12.81 12.26 6.83
CA SER A 130 12.34 13.38 6.01
C SER A 130 13.47 14.41 5.93
N ALA A 131 14.13 14.52 4.78
CA ALA A 131 15.06 15.60 4.52
C ALA A 131 14.30 16.93 4.60
N LYS A 132 14.75 17.86 5.43
CA LYS A 132 14.20 19.23 5.41
C LYS A 132 14.63 19.88 4.10
N ARG A 133 13.70 20.50 3.35
CA ARG A 133 14.00 21.46 2.26
C ARG A 133 14.71 22.71 2.82
N SER A 134 15.89 22.55 3.39
CA SER A 134 16.70 23.61 3.97
C SER A 134 18.03 23.68 3.21
N ARG A 135 18.37 24.86 2.68
CA ARG A 135 19.68 25.14 2.07
C ARG A 135 20.85 25.06 3.07
N ASN A 136 20.55 24.93 4.37
CA ASN A 136 21.57 24.81 5.41
C ASN A 136 22.04 23.35 5.56
N ARG A 137 23.28 23.07 5.13
CA ARG A 137 23.94 21.75 5.23
C ARG A 137 24.04 21.19 6.65
N ASN A 138 23.90 22.03 7.68
CA ASN A 138 24.03 21.63 9.09
C ASN A 138 22.67 21.40 9.78
N ALA A 139 21.55 21.46 9.06
CA ALA A 139 20.24 21.21 9.64
C ALA A 139 20.08 19.71 9.97
N ARG A 140 19.82 19.39 11.25
CA ARG A 140 19.56 18.02 11.70
C ARG A 140 18.23 17.50 11.13
N PRO A 141 18.13 16.20 10.75
CA PRO A 141 16.86 15.59 10.33
C PRO A 141 15.78 15.82 11.38
N VAL A 142 14.58 16.24 10.93
CA VAL A 142 13.47 16.65 11.82
C VAL A 142 12.82 15.44 12.48
N ARG A 143 12.76 14.30 11.77
CA ARG A 143 12.17 13.07 12.27
C ARG A 143 12.80 11.89 11.52
N THR A 144 13.37 10.96 12.27
CA THR A 144 13.82 9.67 11.73
C THR A 144 12.83 8.62 12.21
N ARG A 145 12.08 8.05 11.27
CA ARG A 145 11.26 6.87 11.50
C ARG A 145 12.06 5.65 11.10
N ARG A 146 11.78 4.51 11.71
CA ARG A 146 12.34 3.22 11.28
C ARG A 146 11.22 2.34 10.81
N VAL A 147 11.49 1.58 9.77
CA VAL A 147 10.55 0.63 9.20
C VAL A 147 11.25 -0.71 9.12
N LEU A 148 10.59 -1.75 9.62
CA LEU A 148 10.94 -3.13 9.32
C LEU A 148 10.22 -3.51 8.03
N GLY A 149 10.97 -3.91 7.02
CA GLY A 149 10.45 -4.40 5.77
C GLY A 149 10.71 -5.89 5.60
N GLY A 150 9.79 -6.59 4.94
CA GLY A 150 10.03 -7.94 4.46
C GLY A 150 9.41 -8.16 3.09
N ILE A 151 10.12 -8.84 2.19
CA ILE A 151 9.66 -9.13 0.84
C ILE A 151 9.85 -10.60 0.50
N ASP A 152 8.81 -11.20 -0.08
CA ASP A 152 8.89 -12.52 -0.70
C ASP A 152 9.66 -12.41 -2.02
N THR A 153 10.77 -13.15 -2.13
CA THR A 153 11.62 -13.07 -3.32
C THR A 153 10.97 -13.63 -4.56
N GLN A 154 9.99 -14.52 -4.42
CA GLN A 154 9.26 -15.15 -5.50
C GLN A 154 8.05 -14.29 -5.93
N THR A 155 7.15 -13.97 -5.00
CA THR A 155 5.88 -13.28 -5.32
C THR A 155 6.02 -11.76 -5.40
N LYS A 156 7.07 -11.21 -4.78
CA LYS A 156 7.26 -9.76 -4.55
C LYS A 156 6.23 -9.13 -3.60
N ASP A 157 5.39 -9.93 -2.95
CA ASP A 157 4.56 -9.42 -1.86
C ASP A 157 5.45 -8.97 -0.70
N ALA A 158 5.06 -7.88 -0.06
CA ALA A 158 5.85 -7.26 0.98
C ALA A 158 5.00 -6.78 2.16
N PHE A 159 5.63 -6.67 3.32
CA PHE A 159 5.11 -5.92 4.45
C PHE A 159 6.10 -4.84 4.86
N LEU A 160 5.56 -3.75 5.40
CA LEU A 160 6.31 -2.61 5.93
C LEU A 160 5.65 -2.19 7.24
N VAL A 161 6.42 -2.17 8.33
CA VAL A 161 5.91 -1.83 9.66
C VAL A 161 6.79 -0.77 10.31
N GLU A 162 6.21 0.37 10.70
CA GLU A 162 6.93 1.38 11.49
C GLU A 162 7.29 0.82 12.86
N VAL A 163 8.57 0.92 13.25
CA VAL A 163 9.11 0.41 14.51
C VAL A 163 9.81 1.51 15.30
N ASN A 164 9.52 1.59 16.60
CA ASN A 164 10.14 2.58 17.48
C ASN A 164 11.51 2.14 18.01
N LYS A 165 11.72 0.82 18.12
CA LYS A 165 12.94 0.20 18.62
C LYS A 165 13.36 -0.92 17.68
N ARG A 166 14.66 -1.14 17.63
CA ARG A 166 15.29 -2.18 16.81
C ARG A 166 15.61 -3.46 17.62
N ASP A 167 15.14 -3.57 18.86
CA ASP A 167 15.48 -4.73 19.69
C ASP A 167 14.71 -6.01 19.26
N ALA A 168 15.24 -7.17 19.68
CA ALA A 168 14.64 -8.48 19.38
C ALA A 168 13.21 -8.59 19.90
N ALA A 169 12.93 -7.97 21.05
CA ALA A 169 11.60 -7.95 21.66
C ALA A 169 10.57 -7.23 20.78
N THR A 170 10.99 -6.28 19.95
CA THR A 170 10.14 -5.57 18.99
C THR A 170 10.07 -6.28 17.64
N LEU A 171 11.21 -6.73 17.09
CA LEU A 171 11.27 -7.21 15.71
C LEU A 171 10.79 -8.66 15.54
N LEU A 172 11.16 -9.56 16.46
CA LEU A 172 10.83 -10.99 16.31
C LEU A 172 9.31 -11.26 16.30
N PRO A 173 8.48 -10.62 17.15
CA PRO A 173 7.03 -10.78 17.07
C PRO A 173 6.43 -10.26 15.76
N LEU A 174 7.01 -9.21 15.17
CA LEU A 174 6.56 -8.69 13.88
C LEU A 174 6.89 -9.67 12.75
N ILE A 175 8.09 -10.25 12.76
CA ILE A 175 8.47 -11.30 11.79
C ILE A 175 7.51 -12.49 11.91
N GLN A 176 7.22 -12.95 13.12
CA GLN A 176 6.28 -14.05 13.35
C GLN A 176 4.84 -13.72 12.89
N ARG A 177 4.42 -12.45 13.02
CA ARG A 177 3.10 -12.01 12.59
C ARG A 177 2.98 -12.00 11.06
N HIS A 178 4.02 -11.54 10.37
CA HIS A 178 3.99 -11.22 8.94
C HIS A 178 4.63 -12.27 8.03
N VAL A 179 5.33 -13.26 8.56
CA VAL A 179 5.89 -14.38 7.78
C VAL A 179 5.11 -15.66 8.06
N LEU A 180 4.78 -16.41 7.00
CA LEU A 180 4.10 -17.69 7.15
C LEU A 180 4.94 -18.70 7.97
N PRO A 181 4.32 -19.52 8.84
CA PRO A 181 5.04 -20.43 9.73
C PRO A 181 5.95 -21.44 9.01
N GLY A 182 7.19 -21.58 9.49
CA GLY A 182 8.22 -22.42 8.87
C GLY A 182 7.93 -23.92 8.89
N TRP A 183 7.23 -24.44 9.92
CA TRP A 183 6.99 -25.87 10.06
C TRP A 183 6.17 -26.47 8.92
N PHE A 184 5.10 -25.77 8.51
CA PHE A 184 4.20 -26.23 7.45
C PHE A 184 4.63 -25.70 6.08
N HIS A 185 5.13 -24.47 6.02
CA HIS A 185 5.42 -23.80 4.75
C HIS A 185 6.90 -23.83 4.36
N LYS A 186 7.81 -24.40 5.17
CA LYS A 186 9.26 -24.47 4.87
C LYS A 186 9.85 -23.12 4.40
N VAL A 187 9.38 -22.01 4.96
CA VAL A 187 9.82 -20.66 4.61
C VAL A 187 11.21 -20.43 5.17
N GLN A 188 12.09 -19.82 4.37
CA GLN A 188 13.41 -19.39 4.79
C GLN A 188 13.48 -17.87 4.91
N VAL A 189 13.93 -17.37 6.06
CA VAL A 189 14.12 -15.94 6.31
C VAL A 189 15.59 -15.58 6.11
N TRP A 190 15.85 -14.53 5.34
CA TRP A 190 17.17 -13.97 5.10
C TRP A 190 17.25 -12.57 5.71
N THR A 191 18.20 -12.34 6.63
CA THR A 191 18.48 -11.01 7.23
C THR A 191 19.94 -10.65 7.06
N ASP A 192 20.32 -9.42 7.44
CA ASP A 192 21.72 -9.09 7.70
C ASP A 192 22.27 -9.85 8.93
N GLN A 193 23.55 -9.63 9.25
CA GLN A 193 24.24 -10.26 10.39
C GLN A 193 23.99 -9.54 11.72
N TRP A 194 22.88 -8.82 11.88
CA TRP A 194 22.66 -8.09 13.11
C TRP A 194 22.24 -9.01 14.26
N ALA A 195 22.86 -8.83 15.44
CA ALA A 195 22.75 -9.76 16.57
C ALA A 195 21.31 -10.01 17.05
N THR A 196 20.43 -9.04 16.82
CA THR A 196 18.99 -9.12 17.09
C THR A 196 18.33 -10.32 16.42
N TYR A 197 18.84 -10.74 15.26
CA TYR A 197 18.26 -11.81 14.45
C TYR A 197 18.73 -13.22 14.82
N ASN A 198 19.75 -13.34 15.66
CA ASN A 198 20.31 -14.64 16.06
C ASN A 198 19.28 -15.58 16.72
N SER A 199 18.19 -15.04 17.26
CA SER A 199 17.13 -15.80 17.93
C SER A 199 15.91 -16.07 17.05
N ILE A 200 15.91 -15.71 15.75
CA ILE A 200 14.75 -15.93 14.86
C ILE A 200 14.29 -17.39 14.90
N THR A 201 15.18 -18.35 14.66
CA THR A 201 14.79 -19.77 14.62
C THR A 201 14.24 -20.26 15.96
N ALA A 202 14.87 -19.85 17.07
CA ALA A 202 14.44 -20.26 18.41
C ALA A 202 13.07 -19.68 18.81
N VAL A 203 12.78 -18.44 18.42
CA VAL A 203 11.56 -17.70 18.83
C VAL A 203 10.39 -17.94 17.88
N THR A 204 10.66 -18.02 16.57
CA THR A 204 9.63 -18.05 15.53
C THR A 204 9.44 -19.42 14.89
N GLY A 205 10.42 -20.33 15.04
CA GLY A 205 10.45 -21.61 14.33
C GLY A 205 10.76 -21.49 12.83
N LEU A 206 11.12 -20.30 12.34
CA LEU A 206 11.50 -20.06 10.96
C LEU A 206 12.96 -20.47 10.71
N ALA A 207 13.23 -21.10 9.56
CA ALA A 207 14.59 -21.33 9.11
C ALA A 207 15.23 -19.98 8.80
N HIS A 208 16.43 -19.72 9.33
CA HIS A 208 17.09 -18.42 9.22
C HIS A 208 18.47 -18.55 8.60
N GLN A 209 18.80 -17.63 7.68
CA GLN A 209 20.13 -17.43 7.14
C GLN A 209 20.50 -15.94 7.21
N THR A 210 21.78 -15.67 7.41
CA THR A 210 22.31 -14.30 7.46
C THR A 210 23.17 -14.00 6.24
N VAL A 211 23.01 -12.80 5.69
CA VAL A 211 23.83 -12.27 4.60
C VAL A 211 25.08 -11.59 5.16
N ASN A 212 26.25 -11.98 4.68
CA ASN A 212 27.49 -11.27 4.99
C ASN A 212 27.72 -10.13 3.98
N HIS A 213 27.41 -8.89 4.35
CA HIS A 213 27.61 -7.72 3.47
C HIS A 213 29.08 -7.40 3.14
N SER A 214 30.05 -8.11 3.74
CA SER A 214 31.48 -7.98 3.37
C SER A 214 31.89 -8.86 2.19
N ILE A 215 31.04 -9.80 1.73
CA ILE A 215 31.38 -10.79 0.72
C ILE A 215 30.38 -10.71 -0.44
N THR A 216 30.80 -9.98 -1.48
CA THR A 216 30.30 -9.99 -2.88
C THR A 216 28.91 -9.43 -3.20
N PHE A 217 28.96 -8.29 -3.90
CA PHE A 217 27.96 -7.78 -4.82
C PHE A 217 27.80 -8.79 -5.99
N ARG A 218 26.65 -9.47 -6.07
CA ARG A 218 26.22 -10.42 -7.11
C ARG A 218 27.00 -11.75 -7.21
N ALA A 219 26.44 -12.77 -6.57
CA ALA A 219 26.61 -14.16 -6.97
C ALA A 219 25.25 -14.86 -7.01
N VAL A 220 25.00 -15.64 -8.06
CA VAL A 220 23.70 -16.24 -8.43
C VAL A 220 23.16 -17.22 -7.37
N ASN A 221 23.99 -17.64 -6.40
CA ASN A 221 23.68 -18.62 -5.36
C ASN A 221 24.02 -18.15 -3.93
N VAL A 222 24.13 -16.82 -3.71
CA VAL A 222 24.48 -16.26 -2.39
C VAL A 222 23.26 -15.59 -1.77
N VAL A 223 23.05 -15.84 -0.48
CA VAL A 223 22.04 -15.20 0.36
C VAL A 223 22.21 -13.68 0.23
N HIS A 224 21.18 -12.93 -0.16
CA HIS A 224 21.24 -11.46 -0.34
C HIS A 224 19.94 -10.77 0.10
N THR A 225 19.99 -9.48 0.43
CA THR A 225 18.85 -8.65 0.87
C THR A 225 18.48 -7.54 -0.13
N ASN A 226 19.06 -7.54 -1.34
CA ASN A 226 18.83 -6.50 -2.35
C ASN A 226 17.34 -6.21 -2.65
N GLY A 227 16.46 -7.21 -2.52
CA GLY A 227 15.03 -7.03 -2.75
C GLY A 227 14.39 -6.13 -1.70
N VAL A 228 14.67 -6.39 -0.42
CA VAL A 228 14.15 -5.58 0.67
C VAL A 228 14.85 -4.21 0.75
N GLU A 229 16.15 -4.14 0.42
CA GLU A 229 16.87 -2.87 0.32
C GLU A 229 16.26 -1.96 -0.77
N ASN A 230 15.95 -2.51 -1.95
CA ASN A 230 15.28 -1.77 -3.01
C ASN A 230 13.87 -1.34 -2.64
N LEU A 231 13.10 -2.19 -1.96
CA LEU A 231 11.78 -1.86 -1.44
C LEU A 231 11.88 -0.68 -0.47
N CYS A 232 12.83 -0.74 0.47
CA CYS A 232 13.05 0.30 1.44
C CYS A 232 13.52 1.62 0.82
N ASN A 233 14.32 1.58 -0.25
CA ASN A 233 14.75 2.77 -0.98
C ASN A 233 13.61 3.50 -1.72
N GLN A 234 12.45 2.86 -1.91
CA GLN A 234 11.25 3.50 -2.47
C GLN A 234 10.41 4.21 -1.42
N LEU A 235 10.78 4.11 -0.14
CA LEU A 235 10.13 4.84 0.95
C LEU A 235 10.51 6.34 0.89
N PRO A 236 9.54 7.26 1.01
CA PRO A 236 9.74 8.70 0.82
C PRO A 236 10.54 9.39 1.93
#